data_AF-W3Y335-F1
#
_entry.id   AF-W3Y335-F1
#
_cell.length_a   1.000
_cell.length_b   1.000
_cell.length_c   1.000
_cell.angle_alpha   90.00
_cell.angle_beta   90.00
_cell.angle_gamma   90.00
#
_symmetry.space_group_name_H-M   'P 1'
#
loop_
_entity.id
_entity.type
_entity.pdbx_description
1 polymer ?
#
loop_
_entity_poly.entity_id
_entity_poly.type
_entity_poly.pdbx_seq_one_letter_code
_entity_poly.pdbx_strand_id
1 'polypeptide(L)'
;MKDIFTVIDTLPDLEDAELYDYLLGNSYYISGEYEKINDWFKTLICRRQWDAFIALRYYKYLLFGGWEYECIILRNLLLQGNLTLASEFCLDTRLKVDGMDNFRDNAVWRGIDYDDSSVPESQTDWDLRYDQDNHLFEPESEVSIDFVNTEFKMGKQHWAVIKVNKFQ
;
A
#
# COMPACT_ATOMS: atom_id res chain seq x y z
N MET A 1 8.34 35.30 -4.07
CA MET A 1 7.61 34.12 -4.56
C MET A 1 8.62 32.98 -4.51
N LYS A 2 8.53 32.09 -3.52
CA LYS A 2 9.45 30.95 -3.40
C LYS A 2 8.73 29.74 -3.97
N ASP A 3 9.34 29.12 -4.97
CA ASP A 3 8.85 27.90 -5.61
C ASP A 3 8.69 26.78 -4.57
N ILE A 4 7.51 26.17 -4.53
CA ILE A 4 7.12 25.14 -3.56
C ILE A 4 7.49 23.72 -4.04
N PHE A 5 8.20 23.58 -5.15
CA PHE A 5 8.69 22.29 -5.62
C PHE A 5 10.20 22.21 -5.46
N THR A 6 10.66 22.14 -4.20
CA THR A 6 11.95 21.50 -3.94
C THR A 6 11.67 20.01 -3.92
N VAL A 7 11.90 19.37 -5.07
CA VAL A 7 12.04 17.93 -5.19
C VAL A 7 13.04 17.49 -4.12
N ILE A 8 12.59 16.63 -3.21
CA ILE A 8 13.42 16.02 -2.17
C ILE A 8 14.27 14.94 -2.88
N ASP A 9 15.25 15.42 -3.65
CA ASP A 9 16.39 14.62 -4.06
C ASP A 9 17.23 14.38 -2.82
N THR A 10 17.50 13.10 -2.55
CA THR A 10 18.06 12.51 -1.32
C THR A 10 17.04 12.25 -0.20
N LEU A 11 16.98 10.97 0.21
CA LEU A 11 16.50 10.59 1.53
C LEU A 11 17.18 11.47 2.59
N PRO A 12 16.45 12.00 3.58
CA PRO A 12 17.10 12.22 4.86
C PRO A 12 17.61 10.85 5.33
N ASP A 13 18.78 10.79 5.97
CA ASP A 13 19.13 9.66 6.84
C ASP A 13 18.09 9.62 7.96
N LEU A 14 16.92 9.05 7.67
CA LEU A 14 15.82 8.96 8.61
C LEU A 14 16.17 7.88 9.62
N GLU A 15 16.03 8.22 10.89
CA GLU A 15 16.09 7.23 11.95
C GLU A 15 14.97 6.19 11.75
N ASP A 16 15.15 5.01 12.32
CA ASP A 16 14.24 3.86 12.21
C ASP A 16 12.78 4.21 12.55
N ALA A 17 12.57 5.09 13.53
CA ALA A 17 11.23 5.56 13.91
C ALA A 17 10.63 6.51 12.88
N GLU A 18 11.45 7.40 12.30
CA GLU A 18 10.98 8.40 11.35
C GLU A 18 10.56 7.77 10.01
N LEU A 19 11.32 6.75 9.55
CA LEU A 19 10.94 6.01 8.34
C LEU A 19 9.64 5.23 8.53
N TYR A 20 9.49 4.60 9.70
CA TYR A 20 8.27 3.87 10.07
C TYR A 20 7.06 4.80 10.07
N ASP A 21 7.12 5.92 10.80
CA ASP A 21 6.02 6.89 10.86
C ASP A 21 5.71 7.51 9.49
N TYR A 22 6.74 7.76 8.68
CA TYR A 22 6.59 8.25 7.32
C TYR A 22 5.80 7.27 6.44
N LEU A 23 6.13 5.98 6.46
CA LEU A 23 5.42 4.94 5.71
C LEU A 23 4.01 4.65 6.27
N LEU A 24 3.73 4.97 7.52
CA LEU A 24 2.35 4.94 8.03
C LEU A 24 1.50 6.12 7.55
N GLY A 25 2.13 7.27 7.30
CA GLY A 25 1.49 8.55 7.02
C GLY A 25 0.96 8.78 5.61
N ASN A 26 1.11 7.81 4.69
CA ASN A 26 0.57 7.83 3.31
C ASN A 26 1.02 9.03 2.43
N SER A 27 1.95 9.88 2.86
CA SER A 27 2.39 11.02 2.05
C SER A 27 3.23 10.61 0.84
N TYR A 28 3.76 9.37 0.83
CA TYR A 28 4.62 8.84 -0.21
C TYR A 28 3.87 8.39 -1.47
N TYR A 29 2.55 8.20 -1.44
CA TYR A 29 1.76 7.74 -2.60
C TYR A 29 1.85 8.69 -3.81
N ILE A 30 2.08 9.98 -3.58
CA ILE A 30 2.17 10.98 -4.66
C ILE A 30 3.54 11.03 -5.34
N SER A 31 4.52 10.27 -4.85
CA SER A 31 5.88 10.26 -5.38
C SER A 31 5.98 9.36 -6.61
N GLY A 32 6.68 9.85 -7.65
CA GLY A 32 7.06 9.04 -8.81
C GLY A 32 8.23 8.07 -8.55
N GLU A 33 8.83 8.12 -7.36
CA GLU A 33 10.02 7.34 -7.00
C GLU A 33 9.65 5.98 -6.39
N TYR A 34 8.92 5.13 -7.12
CA TYR A 34 8.39 3.88 -6.58
C TYR A 34 9.45 2.83 -6.22
N GLU A 35 10.56 2.79 -6.94
CA GLU A 35 11.71 1.93 -6.59
C GLU A 35 12.26 2.30 -5.20
N LYS A 36 12.43 3.60 -4.95
CA LYS A 36 12.91 4.13 -3.67
C LYS A 36 11.94 3.83 -2.53
N ILE A 37 10.63 3.96 -2.78
CA ILE A 37 9.60 3.60 -1.80
C ILE A 37 9.66 2.10 -1.49
N ASN A 38 9.78 1.26 -2.50
CA ASN A 38 9.92 -0.19 -2.31
C ASN A 38 11.16 -0.52 -1.46
N ASP A 39 12.28 0.17 -1.67
CA ASP A 39 13.50 -0.01 -0.87
C ASP A 39 13.34 0.45 0.59
N TRP A 40 12.48 1.42 0.87
CA TRP A 40 12.13 1.81 2.24
C TRP A 40 11.41 0.70 2.99
N PHE A 41 10.45 0.04 2.36
CA PHE A 41 9.79 -1.13 2.96
C PHE A 41 10.79 -2.25 3.24
N LYS A 42 11.69 -2.54 2.30
CA LYS A 42 12.78 -3.51 2.49
C LYS A 42 13.72 -3.13 3.63
N THR A 43 14.01 -1.84 3.78
CA THR A 43 14.83 -1.32 4.87
C THR A 43 14.21 -1.63 6.23
N LEU A 44 12.90 -1.42 6.42
CA LEU A 44 12.21 -1.78 7.66
C LEU A 44 12.25 -3.29 7.94
N ILE A 45 12.19 -4.15 6.91
CA ILE A 45 12.36 -5.59 7.06
C ILE A 45 13.75 -5.92 7.58
N CYS A 46 14.81 -5.41 6.94
CA CYS A 46 16.20 -5.61 7.36
C CYS A 46 16.47 -5.12 8.79
N ARG A 47 15.73 -4.10 9.24
CA ARG A 47 15.81 -3.52 10.59
C ARG A 47 14.87 -4.18 11.60
N ARG A 48 14.17 -5.26 11.23
CA ARG A 48 13.22 -6.01 12.08
C ARG A 48 12.02 -5.18 12.57
N GLN A 49 11.59 -4.21 11.77
CA GLN A 49 10.42 -3.36 12.01
C GLN A 49 9.24 -3.72 11.09
N TRP A 50 9.28 -4.89 10.45
CA TRP A 50 8.17 -5.39 9.66
C TRP A 50 7.09 -5.98 10.55
N ASP A 51 5.94 -5.33 10.59
CA ASP A 51 4.74 -5.77 11.29
C ASP A 51 3.50 -5.71 10.40
N ALA A 52 2.33 -6.02 10.97
CA ALA A 52 1.08 -6.04 10.23
C ALA A 52 0.68 -4.68 9.63
N PHE A 53 1.04 -3.55 10.27
CA PHE A 53 0.70 -2.22 9.76
C PHE A 53 1.57 -1.86 8.57
N ILE A 54 2.87 -2.11 8.66
CA ILE A 54 3.81 -1.88 7.56
C ILE A 54 3.49 -2.82 6.39
N ALA A 55 3.18 -4.08 6.67
CA ALA A 55 2.75 -5.02 5.64
C ALA A 55 1.46 -4.56 4.94
N LEU A 56 0.48 -4.06 5.70
CA LEU A 56 -0.74 -3.48 5.13
C LEU A 56 -0.45 -2.23 4.29
N ARG A 57 0.48 -1.37 4.72
CA ARG A 57 0.89 -0.18 3.97
C ARG A 57 1.60 -0.53 2.68
N TYR A 58 2.44 -1.55 2.69
CA TYR A 58 3.08 -2.05 1.47
C TYR A 58 2.04 -2.64 0.50
N TYR A 59 1.06 -3.37 1.02
CA TYR A 59 -0.07 -3.86 0.22
C TYR A 59 -0.86 -2.73 -0.43
N LYS A 60 -1.32 -1.75 0.35
CA LYS A 60 -2.07 -0.61 -0.19
C LYS A 60 -1.23 0.21 -1.17
N TYR A 61 0.09 0.26 -0.97
CA TYR A 61 1.02 0.88 -1.90
C TYR A 61 1.06 0.19 -3.27
N LEU A 62 1.23 -1.13 -3.28
CA LEU A 62 1.21 -1.90 -4.52
C LEU A 62 -0.14 -1.77 -5.23
N LEU A 63 -1.24 -1.79 -4.48
CA LEU A 63 -2.60 -1.69 -5.00
C LEU A 63 -2.84 -0.34 -5.70
N PHE A 64 -2.45 0.74 -5.03
CA PHE A 64 -2.52 2.09 -5.63
C PHE A 64 -1.61 2.23 -6.86
N GLY A 65 -0.43 1.60 -6.83
CA GLY A 65 0.53 1.63 -7.93
C GLY A 65 0.16 0.75 -9.13
N GLY A 66 -0.91 -0.03 -9.06
CA GLY A 66 -1.32 -0.93 -10.13
C GLY A 66 -0.40 -2.14 -10.33
N TRP A 67 0.34 -2.55 -9.29
CA TRP A 67 1.21 -3.73 -9.31
C TRP A 67 0.39 -4.99 -9.07
N GLU A 68 -0.47 -5.31 -10.03
CA GLU A 68 -1.60 -6.24 -9.89
C GLU A 68 -1.21 -7.60 -9.32
N TYR A 69 -0.27 -8.30 -9.94
CA TYR A 69 0.12 -9.64 -9.50
C TYR A 69 0.91 -9.62 -8.19
N GLU A 70 1.72 -8.59 -7.96
CA GLU A 70 2.37 -8.38 -6.66
C GLU A 70 1.31 -8.19 -5.56
N CYS A 71 0.22 -7.48 -5.83
CA CYS A 71 -0.90 -7.33 -4.92
C CYS A 71 -1.59 -8.66 -4.65
N ILE A 72 -1.89 -9.45 -5.68
CA ILE A 72 -2.57 -10.75 -5.52
C ILE A 72 -1.76 -11.67 -4.60
N ILE A 73 -0.45 -11.78 -4.83
CA ILE A 73 0.44 -12.61 -4.00
C ILE A 73 0.43 -12.10 -2.55
N LEU A 74 0.69 -10.81 -2.36
CA LEU A 74 0.78 -10.24 -1.03
C LEU A 74 -0.55 -10.31 -0.28
N ARG A 75 -1.68 -10.03 -0.95
CA ARG A 75 -3.03 -10.14 -0.39
C ARG A 75 -3.27 -11.52 0.20
N ASN A 76 -2.98 -12.57 -0.56
CA ASN A 76 -3.15 -13.94 -0.12
C ASN A 76 -2.25 -14.28 1.08
N LEU A 77 -0.98 -13.86 1.06
CA LEU A 77 -0.07 -14.06 2.18
C LEU A 77 -0.57 -13.37 3.46
N LEU A 78 -1.12 -12.16 3.34
CA LEU A 78 -1.68 -11.41 4.47
C LEU A 78 -2.96 -12.04 5.00
N LEU A 79 -3.90 -12.45 4.13
CA LEU A 79 -5.13 -13.15 4.54
C LEU A 79 -4.84 -14.47 5.28
N GLN A 80 -3.71 -15.12 4.98
CA GLN A 80 -3.23 -16.30 5.71
C GLN A 80 -2.49 -15.95 7.01
N GLY A 81 -2.35 -14.67 7.35
CA GLY A 81 -1.59 -14.19 8.51
C GLY A 81 -0.08 -14.41 8.39
N ASN A 82 0.44 -14.70 7.20
CA ASN A 82 1.83 -15.10 7.01
C ASN A 82 2.76 -13.90 6.77
N LEU A 83 2.99 -13.12 7.83
CA LEU A 83 3.84 -11.94 7.78
C LEU A 83 5.30 -12.25 7.40
N THR A 84 5.80 -13.43 7.76
CA THR A 84 7.16 -13.85 7.39
C THR A 84 7.29 -14.01 5.88
N LEU A 85 6.40 -14.79 5.24
CA LEU A 85 6.43 -14.92 3.78
C LEU A 85 6.12 -13.59 3.08
N ALA A 86 5.24 -12.76 3.64
CA ALA A 86 4.98 -11.43 3.10
C ALA A 86 6.24 -10.54 3.10
N SER A 87 7.07 -10.62 4.15
CA SER A 87 8.35 -9.91 4.20
C SER A 87 9.35 -10.45 3.18
N GLU A 88 9.42 -11.77 3.01
CA GLU A 88 10.29 -12.40 2.01
C GLU A 88 9.86 -12.00 0.59
N PHE A 89 8.55 -11.95 0.34
CA PHE A 89 8.01 -11.48 -0.94
C PHE A 89 8.39 -10.01 -1.22
N CYS A 90 8.29 -9.14 -0.21
CA CYS A 90 8.71 -7.73 -0.34
C CYS A 90 10.21 -7.62 -0.67
N LEU A 91 11.07 -8.41 -0.02
CA LEU A 91 12.51 -8.45 -0.31
C LEU A 91 12.81 -8.93 -1.74
N ASP A 92 12.10 -9.98 -2.19
CA ASP A 92 12.24 -10.55 -3.53
C ASP A 92 11.69 -9.63 -4.63
N THR A 93 10.78 -8.72 -4.30
CA THR A 93 10.08 -7.86 -5.27
C THR A 93 10.96 -6.73 -5.81
N ARG A 94 11.02 -6.62 -7.13
CA ARG A 94 11.72 -5.56 -7.86
C ARG A 94 10.74 -4.85 -8.78
N LEU A 95 10.41 -3.60 -8.45
CA LEU A 95 9.51 -2.79 -9.28
C LEU A 95 10.22 -2.16 -10.48
N LYS A 96 11.55 -2.07 -10.44
CA LYS A 96 12.41 -1.71 -11.57
C LYS A 96 13.52 -2.71 -11.81
N VAL A 97 13.87 -2.90 -13.07
CA VAL A 97 15.07 -3.60 -13.52
C VAL A 97 15.68 -2.77 -14.66
N ASP A 98 16.97 -2.45 -14.55
CA ASP A 98 17.70 -1.63 -15.53
C ASP A 98 17.00 -0.29 -15.88
N GLY A 99 16.35 0.32 -14.88
CA GLY A 99 15.63 1.59 -15.01
C GLY A 99 14.24 1.50 -15.64
N MET A 100 13.80 0.31 -16.04
CA MET A 100 12.47 0.05 -16.60
C MET A 100 11.55 -0.59 -15.57
N ASP A 101 10.25 -0.35 -15.72
CA ASP A 101 9.22 -0.98 -14.90
C ASP A 101 9.25 -2.49 -15.08
N ASN A 102 9.24 -3.21 -13.97
CA ASN A 102 9.32 -4.65 -13.94
C ASN A 102 8.02 -5.23 -13.36
N PHE A 103 6.96 -5.16 -14.15
CA PHE A 103 5.69 -5.81 -13.83
C PHE A 103 5.84 -7.33 -13.93
N ARG A 104 5.28 -8.06 -12.97
CA ARG A 104 5.09 -9.50 -13.12
C ARG A 104 4.09 -9.82 -14.23
N ASP A 105 4.23 -11.00 -14.82
CA ASP A 105 3.29 -11.53 -15.82
C ASP A 105 2.21 -12.44 -15.19
N ASN A 106 2.38 -12.86 -13.94
CA ASN A 106 1.47 -13.74 -13.21
C ASN A 106 1.68 -13.64 -11.69
N ALA A 107 0.72 -14.17 -10.93
CA ALA A 107 0.79 -14.27 -9.48
C ALA A 107 1.49 -15.55 -8.99
N VAL A 108 2.41 -16.14 -9.77
CA VAL A 108 3.15 -17.32 -9.32
C VAL A 108 4.40 -16.89 -8.57
N TRP A 109 4.53 -17.33 -7.32
CA TRP A 109 5.72 -17.09 -6.51
C TRP A 109 6.17 -18.36 -5.79
N ARG A 110 7.46 -18.70 -5.96
CA ARG A 110 8.09 -19.92 -5.43
C ARG A 110 7.33 -21.21 -5.76
N GLY A 111 6.74 -21.26 -6.95
CA GLY A 111 6.01 -22.42 -7.47
C GLY A 111 4.58 -22.56 -6.95
N ILE A 112 4.06 -21.57 -6.21
CA ILE A 112 2.65 -21.50 -5.79
C ILE A 112 1.97 -20.45 -6.65
N ASP A 113 0.80 -20.82 -7.20
CA ASP A 113 -0.09 -19.91 -7.90
C ASP A 113 -1.04 -19.26 -6.89
N TYR A 114 -1.00 -17.93 -6.80
CA TYR A 114 -1.84 -17.14 -5.90
C TYR A 114 -3.04 -16.51 -6.61
N ASP A 115 -3.15 -16.66 -7.94
CA ASP A 115 -4.31 -16.23 -8.73
C ASP A 115 -5.40 -17.32 -8.68
N ASP A 116 -5.98 -17.50 -7.50
CA ASP A 116 -7.04 -18.48 -7.28
C ASP A 116 -8.44 -17.83 -7.33
N SER A 117 -9.48 -18.67 -7.32
CA SER A 117 -10.88 -18.22 -7.38
C SER A 117 -11.35 -17.41 -6.17
N SER A 118 -10.50 -17.20 -5.15
CA SER A 118 -10.81 -16.36 -3.97
C SER A 118 -10.41 -14.89 -4.15
N VAL A 119 -9.67 -14.58 -5.22
CA VAL A 119 -9.42 -13.20 -5.65
C VAL A 119 -10.71 -12.65 -6.29
N PRO A 120 -11.27 -11.54 -5.78
CA PRO A 120 -12.45 -10.94 -6.40
C PRO A 120 -12.17 -10.49 -7.84
N GLU A 121 -13.15 -10.57 -8.73
CA GLU A 121 -12.98 -10.12 -10.12
C GLU A 121 -12.71 -8.61 -10.22
N SER A 122 -13.32 -7.81 -9.35
CA SER A 122 -13.11 -6.36 -9.32
C SER A 122 -11.99 -5.98 -8.35
N GLN A 123 -11.00 -5.25 -8.84
CA GLN A 123 -9.91 -4.70 -8.01
C GLN A 123 -10.42 -3.79 -6.89
N THR A 124 -11.61 -3.19 -7.03
CA THR A 124 -12.25 -2.39 -5.97
C THR A 124 -12.51 -3.19 -4.70
N ASP A 125 -12.63 -4.50 -4.83
CA ASP A 125 -13.00 -5.41 -3.74
C ASP A 125 -11.76 -6.10 -3.17
N TRP A 126 -10.57 -5.72 -3.62
CA TRP A 126 -9.31 -6.31 -3.17
C TRP A 126 -8.86 -5.74 -1.84
N ASP A 127 -9.31 -4.53 -1.46
CA ASP A 127 -8.77 -3.82 -0.29
C ASP A 127 -8.87 -4.67 0.99
N LEU A 128 -7.91 -4.45 1.89
CA LEU A 128 -7.75 -5.17 3.13
C LEU A 128 -7.78 -4.20 4.32
N ARG A 129 -8.28 -4.71 5.44
CA ARG A 129 -8.06 -4.15 6.77
C ARG A 129 -7.29 -5.14 7.65
N TYR A 130 -6.65 -4.61 8.68
CA TYR A 130 -6.06 -5.42 9.74
C TYR A 130 -6.88 -5.25 11.01
N ASP A 131 -7.46 -6.34 11.49
CA ASP A 131 -8.13 -6.41 12.78
C ASP A 131 -7.06 -6.56 13.87
N GLN A 132 -6.88 -5.50 14.64
CA GLN A 132 -5.89 -5.45 15.72
C GLN A 132 -6.26 -6.35 16.90
N ASP A 133 -7.55 -6.54 17.16
CA ASP A 133 -8.05 -7.29 18.32
C ASP A 133 -7.91 -8.80 18.06
N ASN A 134 -8.17 -9.23 16.82
CA ASN A 134 -8.08 -10.63 16.41
C ASN A 134 -6.75 -10.98 15.72
N HIS A 135 -5.86 -10.00 15.52
CA HIS A 135 -4.55 -10.16 14.88
C HIS A 135 -4.61 -10.83 13.50
N LEU A 136 -5.58 -10.44 12.67
CA LEU A 136 -5.79 -11.04 11.36
C LEU A 136 -6.13 -10.00 10.29
N PHE A 137 -5.87 -10.34 9.04
CA PHE A 137 -6.25 -9.51 7.90
C PHE A 137 -7.60 -9.96 7.36
N GLU A 138 -8.44 -9.00 6.96
CA GLU A 138 -9.76 -9.27 6.41
C GLU A 138 -9.97 -8.46 5.13
N PRO A 139 -10.73 -8.99 4.16
CA PRO A 139 -11.26 -8.19 3.06
C PRO A 139 -12.09 -7.02 3.60
N GLU A 140 -11.89 -5.85 3.04
CA GLU A 140 -12.70 -4.67 3.35
C GLU A 140 -14.01 -4.77 2.56
N SER A 141 -15.07 -5.29 3.20
CA SER A 141 -16.40 -5.40 2.57
C SER A 141 -17.08 -4.03 2.50
N GLU A 142 -17.35 -3.55 1.28
CA GLU A 142 -18.14 -2.37 0.88
C GLU A 142 -18.10 -1.11 1.77
N VAL A 143 -17.41 -0.08 1.25
CA VAL A 143 -17.66 1.32 1.63
C VAL A 143 -18.96 1.77 0.95
N SER A 144 -20.03 2.03 1.71
CA SER A 144 -21.16 2.80 1.19
C SER A 144 -20.70 4.27 1.01
N ILE A 145 -20.43 4.69 -0.23
CA ILE A 145 -20.11 6.07 -0.55
C ILE A 145 -21.43 6.87 -0.65
N ASP A 146 -21.85 7.48 0.46
CA ASP A 146 -22.91 8.49 0.42
C ASP A 146 -22.34 9.82 -0.08
N PHE A 147 -22.70 10.22 -1.29
CA PHE A 147 -22.37 11.56 -1.83
C PHE A 147 -23.20 12.62 -1.09
N VAL A 148 -22.68 13.19 -0.01
CA VAL A 148 -23.30 14.36 0.62
C VAL A 148 -22.93 15.61 -0.19
N ASN A 149 -23.80 16.03 -1.11
CA ASN A 149 -23.71 17.33 -1.77
C ASN A 149 -23.84 18.44 -0.72
N THR A 150 -22.71 19.02 -0.29
CA THR A 150 -22.72 20.23 0.54
C THR A 150 -22.05 21.36 -0.22
N GLU A 151 -22.84 22.25 -0.82
CA GLU A 151 -22.34 23.50 -1.40
C GLU A 151 -21.90 24.45 -0.28
N PHE A 152 -20.59 24.63 -0.10
CA PHE A 152 -20.06 25.76 0.66
C PHE A 152 -19.71 26.90 -0.30
N LYS A 153 -20.47 28.00 -0.24
CA LYS A 153 -20.13 29.26 -0.90
C LYS A 153 -18.90 29.87 -0.25
N MET A 154 -17.75 29.69 -0.85
CA MET A 154 -16.73 30.75 -1.04
C MET A 154 -15.65 30.24 -2.01
N GLY A 155 -15.52 30.91 -3.16
CA GLY A 155 -14.33 30.87 -4.03
C GLY A 155 -13.93 29.52 -4.62
N LYS A 156 -14.49 29.20 -5.81
CA LYS A 156 -14.06 28.15 -6.78
C LYS A 156 -12.87 27.25 -6.39
N GLN A 157 -13.08 26.34 -5.44
CA GLN A 157 -12.37 25.07 -5.37
C GLN A 157 -13.36 24.04 -4.80
N HIS A 158 -13.62 22.98 -5.57
CA HIS A 158 -14.42 21.86 -5.10
C HIS A 158 -13.49 20.90 -4.35
N TRP A 159 -13.71 20.74 -3.06
CA TRP A 159 -13.05 19.70 -2.26
C TRP A 159 -14.14 18.75 -1.77
N ALA A 160 -14.01 17.46 -2.08
CA ALA A 160 -14.88 16.43 -1.53
C ALA A 160 -14.43 16.16 -0.08
N VAL A 161 -15.33 16.36 0.88
CA VAL A 161 -15.10 15.95 2.27
C VAL A 161 -15.61 14.53 2.42
N ILE A 162 -14.69 13.57 2.59
CA ILE A 162 -15.01 12.17 2.85
C ILE A 162 -15.35 12.05 4.35
N LYS A 163 -16.63 11.81 4.68
CA LYS A 163 -17.02 11.37 6.02
C LYS A 163 -17.21 9.87 6.02
N VAL A 164 -16.32 9.17 6.73
CA VAL A 164 -16.44 7.73 6.99
C VAL A 164 -17.38 7.55 8.19
N ASN A 165 -18.57 6.98 7.96
CA ASN A 165 -19.44 6.55 9.05
C ASN A 165 -19.25 5.06 9.28
N LYS A 166 -18.93 4.67 10.52
CA LYS A 166 -18.97 3.28 10.97
C LYS A 166 -20.42 2.93 11.29
N PHE A 167 -20.98 1.90 10.67
CA PHE A 167 -22.20 1.29 11.20
C PHE A 167 -21.84 0.50 12.47
N GLN A 168 -22.62 0.74 13.53
CA GLN A 168 -22.49 0.09 14.85
C GLN A 168 -22.98 -1.36 14.81
#